data_AF-C5RZ67-F1
#
_entry.id   AF-C5RZ67-F1
#
_cell.length_a   1.000
_cell.length_b   1.000
_cell.length_c   1.000
_cell.angle_alpha   90.00
_cell.angle_beta   90.00
_cell.angle_gamma   90.00
#
_symmetry.space_group_name_H-M   'P 1'
#
loop_
_entity.id
_entity.type
_entity.pdbx_description
1 polymer ?
#
loop_
_entity_poly.entity_id
_entity_poly.type
_entity_poly.pdbx_seq_one_letter_code
_entity_poly.pdbx_strand_id
1 'polypeptide(L)'
;MREAMKAILSELNEPKTATKAQSKANPKEATNKAKMLHLGRFTQVTRQFNIMKDSVETCKRVFPDCFHFKVQTAKECKQLAAGLAQGEALLQSLAKIRPLTNEEKAQAKAFRNISRYLIKQFESVAEYVEQVKATEEETNATT
;
A
#
# COMPACT_ATOMS: atom_id res chain seq x y z
N MET A 1 -1.17 28.13 12.86
CA MET A 1 -1.10 26.67 12.62
C MET A 1 -1.88 25.82 13.62
N ARG A 2 -1.80 26.05 14.96
CA ARG A 2 -2.63 25.32 15.95
C ARG A 2 -4.14 25.51 15.76
N GLU A 3 -4.58 26.72 15.41
CA GLU A 3 -6.01 27.01 15.21
C GLU A 3 -6.57 26.33 13.94
N ALA A 4 -5.78 26.22 12.88
CA ALA A 4 -6.16 25.50 11.66
C ALA A 4 -6.31 23.98 11.91
N MET A 5 -5.48 23.40 12.80
CA MET A 5 -5.60 22.00 13.20
C MET A 5 -6.82 21.71 14.08
N LYS A 6 -7.23 22.66 14.93
CA LYS A 6 -8.44 22.51 15.75
C LYS A 6 -9.72 22.53 14.91
N ALA A 7 -9.80 23.40 13.90
CA ALA A 7 -10.95 23.46 12.99
C ALA A 7 -11.17 22.14 12.21
N ILE A 8 -10.07 21.51 11.78
CA ILE A 8 -10.12 20.22 11.07
C ILE A 8 -10.58 19.08 12.01
N LEU A 9 -10.21 19.14 13.30
CA LEU A 9 -10.63 18.14 14.28
C LEU A 9 -12.11 18.27 14.67
N SER A 10 -12.69 19.47 14.63
CA SER A 10 -14.13 19.67 14.88
C SER A 10 -15.02 19.19 13.73
N GLU A 11 -14.59 19.36 12.47
CA GLU A 11 -15.36 18.91 11.29
C GLU A 11 -15.46 17.38 11.18
N LEU A 12 -14.56 16.64 11.83
CA LEU A 12 -14.59 15.19 11.88
C LEU A 12 -15.58 14.62 12.90
N ASN A 13 -16.23 15.46 13.72
CA ASN A 13 -17.04 15.01 14.85
C ASN A 13 -18.54 15.33 14.74
N GLU A 14 -19.04 15.72 13.56
CA GLU A 14 -20.49 15.89 13.35
C GLU A 14 -21.16 14.63 12.77
N PRO A 15 -22.22 14.09 13.39
CA PRO A 15 -22.96 12.96 12.84
C PRO A 15 -23.84 13.41 11.68
N LYS A 16 -23.54 12.94 10.46
CA LYS A 16 -24.41 13.14 9.29
C LYS A 16 -25.70 12.32 9.46
N THR A 17 -26.82 13.04 9.53
CA THR A 17 -28.18 12.52 9.52
C THR A 17 -28.45 11.67 8.27
N ALA A 18 -29.11 10.54 8.50
CA ALA A 18 -29.45 9.56 7.47
C ALA A 18 -30.70 9.99 6.68
N THR A 19 -30.59 9.98 5.35
CA THR A 19 -31.76 9.92 4.47
C THR A 19 -31.66 8.65 3.63
N LYS A 20 -32.58 7.70 3.87
CA LYS A 20 -32.70 6.46 3.09
C LYS A 20 -33.34 6.75 1.73
N ALA A 21 -32.69 6.31 0.65
CA ALA A 21 -33.35 5.99 -0.61
C ALA A 21 -32.87 4.59 -1.05
N GLN A 22 -33.82 3.66 -1.15
CA GLN A 22 -33.60 2.30 -1.62
C GLN A 22 -33.40 2.31 -3.14
N SER A 23 -32.31 1.70 -3.61
CA SER A 23 -32.21 1.20 -4.99
C SER A 23 -31.43 -0.12 -4.98
N LYS A 24 -32.04 -1.14 -5.60
CA LYS A 24 -31.53 -2.53 -5.69
C LYS A 24 -30.28 -2.54 -6.57
N ALA A 25 -29.14 -2.99 -6.05
CA ALA A 25 -27.89 -3.09 -6.80
C ALA A 25 -27.64 -4.51 -7.35
N ASN A 26 -27.23 -4.57 -8.61
CA ASN A 26 -26.87 -5.79 -9.35
C ASN A 26 -25.57 -6.44 -8.80
N PRO A 27 -25.46 -7.78 -8.76
CA PRO A 27 -24.36 -8.48 -8.08
C PRO A 27 -22.96 -8.31 -8.73
N LYS A 28 -22.85 -7.73 -9.93
CA LYS A 28 -21.56 -7.51 -10.62
C LYS A 28 -20.84 -6.22 -10.23
N GLU A 29 -21.51 -5.27 -9.59
CA GLU A 29 -20.90 -4.02 -9.10
C GLU A 29 -20.25 -4.16 -7.71
N ALA A 30 -20.69 -5.16 -6.93
CA ALA A 30 -20.20 -5.40 -5.58
C ALA A 30 -18.73 -5.86 -5.54
N THR A 31 -18.30 -6.63 -6.55
CA THR A 31 -16.92 -7.13 -6.67
C THR A 31 -15.92 -6.01 -7.00
N ASN A 32 -16.32 -5.01 -7.79
CA ASN A 32 -15.46 -3.85 -8.08
C ASN A 32 -15.47 -2.82 -6.95
N LYS A 33 -16.60 -2.61 -6.25
CA LYS A 33 -16.63 -1.80 -5.02
C LYS A 33 -15.75 -2.36 -3.91
N ALA A 34 -15.66 -3.68 -3.77
CA ALA A 34 -14.79 -4.31 -2.77
C ALA A 34 -13.30 -4.10 -3.06
N LYS A 35 -12.88 -4.11 -4.34
CA LYS A 35 -11.51 -3.72 -4.73
C LYS A 35 -11.23 -2.23 -4.50
N MET A 36 -12.26 -1.37 -4.64
CA MET A 36 -12.15 0.07 -4.43
C MET A 36 -12.20 0.49 -2.96
N LEU A 37 -12.75 -0.33 -2.06
CA LEU A 37 -12.89 0.03 -0.64
C LEU A 37 -11.57 0.01 0.13
N HIS A 38 -10.57 -0.75 -0.32
CA HIS A 38 -9.21 -0.69 0.25
C HIS A 38 -8.39 0.49 -0.28
N LEU A 39 -8.79 1.09 -1.40
CA LEU A 39 -8.16 2.29 -1.95
C LEU A 39 -8.49 3.55 -1.14
N GLY A 40 -9.62 3.59 -0.43
CA GLY A 40 -10.12 4.81 0.20
C GLY A 40 -9.27 5.38 1.34
N ARG A 41 -8.43 4.57 2.01
CA ARG A 41 -7.71 5.02 3.22
C ARG A 41 -6.32 5.60 2.95
N PHE A 42 -5.71 5.27 1.81
CA PHE A 42 -4.32 5.65 1.48
C PHE A 42 -4.15 6.07 0.00
N THR A 43 -5.17 6.71 -0.60
CA THR A 43 -5.19 7.08 -2.03
C THR A 43 -3.93 7.81 -2.48
N GLN A 44 -3.48 8.81 -1.71
CA GLN A 44 -2.29 9.59 -2.05
C GLN A 44 -0.99 8.78 -1.96
N VAL A 45 -0.89 7.89 -0.97
CA VAL A 45 0.28 7.01 -0.82
C VAL A 45 0.29 5.96 -1.94
N THR A 46 -0.87 5.38 -2.28
CA THR A 46 -0.99 4.47 -3.43
C THR A 46 -0.56 5.16 -4.72
N ARG A 47 -0.94 6.43 -4.92
CA ARG A 47 -0.49 7.22 -6.07
C ARG A 47 1.04 7.34 -6.11
N GLN A 48 1.72 7.52 -4.98
CA GLN A 48 3.19 7.58 -4.96
C GLN A 48 3.82 6.25 -5.40
N PHE A 49 3.29 5.11 -4.96
CA PHE A 49 3.76 3.81 -5.43
C PHE A 49 3.53 3.60 -6.93
N ASN A 50 2.43 4.11 -7.49
CA ASN A 50 2.21 4.07 -8.94
C ASN A 50 3.23 4.95 -9.69
N ILE A 51 3.50 6.17 -9.21
CA ILE A 51 4.52 7.05 -9.81
C ILE A 51 5.91 6.38 -9.76
N MET A 52 6.23 5.68 -8.66
CA MET A 52 7.46 4.91 -8.59
C MET A 52 7.54 3.89 -9.72
N LYS A 53 6.46 3.16 -10.03
CA LYS A 53 6.40 2.22 -11.15
C LYS A 53 6.53 2.91 -12.50
N ASP A 54 5.78 3.99 -12.76
CA ASP A 54 5.89 4.76 -14.01
C ASP A 54 7.34 5.26 -14.24
N SER A 55 8.04 5.59 -13.13
CA SER A 55 9.44 5.99 -13.18
C SER A 55 10.40 4.85 -13.54
N VAL A 56 10.02 3.59 -13.32
CA VAL A 56 10.80 2.40 -13.73
C VAL A 56 10.80 2.29 -15.26
N GLU A 57 9.63 2.32 -15.88
CA GLU A 57 9.50 2.29 -17.36
C GLU A 57 10.21 3.47 -18.00
N THR A 58 10.01 4.66 -17.43
CA THR A 58 10.64 5.89 -17.95
C THR A 58 12.17 5.82 -17.84
N CYS A 59 12.70 5.35 -16.71
CA CYS A 59 14.14 5.16 -16.53
C CYS A 59 14.68 4.15 -17.56
N LYS A 60 13.95 3.05 -17.79
CA LYS A 60 14.38 2.03 -18.75
C LYS A 60 14.47 2.58 -20.16
N ARG A 61 13.47 3.36 -20.58
CA ARG A 61 13.38 3.93 -21.92
C ARG A 61 14.35 5.09 -22.17
N VAL A 62 14.57 5.95 -21.17
CA VAL A 62 15.29 7.23 -21.34
C VAL A 62 16.71 7.18 -20.79
N PHE A 63 16.96 6.38 -19.74
CA PHE A 63 18.24 6.32 -19.03
C PHE A 63 18.63 4.86 -18.70
N PRO A 64 18.80 3.99 -19.72
CA PRO A 64 19.04 2.55 -19.51
C PRO A 64 20.29 2.26 -18.67
N ASP A 65 21.37 3.03 -18.83
CA ASP A 65 22.61 2.87 -18.06
C ASP A 65 22.42 3.15 -16.55
N CYS A 66 21.41 3.96 -16.21
CA CYS A 66 21.06 4.30 -14.84
C CYS A 66 20.06 3.31 -14.22
N PHE A 67 19.63 2.26 -14.94
CA PHE A 67 18.59 1.34 -14.46
C PHE A 67 19.01 0.55 -13.21
N HIS A 68 20.31 0.45 -12.92
CA HIS A 68 20.84 -0.15 -11.69
C HIS A 68 20.28 0.51 -10.41
N PHE A 69 19.95 1.80 -10.44
CA PHE A 69 19.27 2.48 -9.32
C PHE A 69 17.84 1.95 -9.08
N LYS A 70 17.14 1.53 -10.14
CA LYS A 70 15.81 0.89 -10.01
C LYS A 70 15.95 -0.51 -9.43
N VAL A 71 16.96 -1.26 -9.84
CA VAL A 71 17.30 -2.56 -9.24
C VAL A 71 17.58 -2.42 -7.74
N GLN A 72 18.36 -1.41 -7.35
CA GLN A 72 18.60 -1.11 -5.93
C GLN A 72 17.30 -0.71 -5.20
N THR A 73 16.43 0.07 -5.83
CA THR A 73 15.10 0.41 -5.27
C THR A 73 14.27 -0.85 -5.01
N ALA A 74 14.28 -1.83 -5.92
CA ALA A 74 13.57 -3.11 -5.73
C ALA A 74 14.12 -3.88 -4.53
N LYS A 75 15.44 -3.93 -4.37
CA LYS A 75 16.09 -4.58 -3.22
C LYS A 75 15.69 -3.91 -1.90
N GLU A 76 15.70 -2.58 -1.85
CA GLU A 76 15.29 -1.82 -0.66
C GLU A 76 13.80 -2.02 -0.36
N CYS A 77 12.94 -2.06 -1.37
CA CYS A 77 11.52 -2.39 -1.20
C CYS A 77 11.31 -3.78 -0.59
N LYS A 78 12.04 -4.80 -1.07
CA LYS A 78 12.01 -6.15 -0.49
C LYS A 78 12.48 -6.16 0.97
N GLN A 79 13.51 -5.40 1.31
CA GLN A 79 13.99 -5.26 2.69
C GLN A 79 12.94 -4.59 3.59
N LEU A 80 12.28 -3.53 3.12
CA LEU A 80 11.20 -2.86 3.85
C LEU A 80 10.00 -3.79 4.09
N ALA A 81 9.57 -4.53 3.05
CA ALA A 81 8.51 -5.52 3.17
C ALA A 81 8.87 -6.62 4.18
N ALA A 82 10.09 -7.16 4.11
CA ALA A 82 10.57 -8.17 5.04
C ALA A 82 10.62 -7.66 6.49
N GLY A 83 11.13 -6.44 6.71
CA GLY A 83 11.17 -5.83 8.05
C GLY A 83 9.77 -5.63 8.65
N LEU A 84 8.81 -5.18 7.84
CA LEU A 84 7.41 -5.05 8.26
C LEU A 84 6.79 -6.42 8.62
N ALA A 85 7.05 -7.45 7.82
CA ALA A 85 6.56 -8.80 8.08
C ALA A 85 7.15 -9.40 9.36
N GLN A 86 8.46 -9.21 9.58
CA GLN A 86 9.14 -9.63 10.81
C GLN A 86 8.58 -8.89 12.03
N GLY A 87 8.35 -7.58 11.93
CA GLY A 87 7.72 -6.80 12.99
C GLY A 87 6.29 -7.25 13.31
N GLU A 88 5.48 -7.57 12.31
CA GLU A 88 4.14 -8.17 12.51
C GLU A 88 4.25 -9.51 13.26
N ALA A 89 5.19 -10.37 12.87
CA ALA A 89 5.39 -11.67 13.51
C ALA A 89 5.85 -11.53 14.97
N LEU A 90 6.76 -10.60 15.26
CA LEU A 90 7.20 -10.29 16.62
C LEU A 90 6.06 -9.76 17.49
N LEU A 91 5.24 -8.83 16.96
CA LEU A 91 4.11 -8.31 17.72
C LEU A 91 3.09 -9.43 18.03
N GLN A 92 2.85 -10.34 17.09
CA GLN A 92 2.00 -11.51 17.30
C GLN A 92 2.57 -12.49 18.33
N SER A 93 3.89 -12.68 18.40
CA SER A 93 4.50 -13.54 19.41
C SER A 93 4.39 -12.91 20.81
N LEU A 94 4.65 -11.61 20.93
CA LEU A 94 4.51 -10.87 22.19
C LEU A 94 3.05 -10.83 22.68
N ALA A 95 2.09 -10.71 21.77
CA ALA A 95 0.66 -10.74 22.09
C ALA A 95 0.18 -12.08 22.68
N LYS A 96 0.98 -13.15 22.60
CA LYS A 96 0.67 -14.46 23.22
C LYS A 96 1.14 -14.54 24.67
N ILE A 97 2.05 -13.68 25.11
CA ILE A 97 2.66 -13.74 26.45
C ILE A 97 1.64 -13.33 27.52
N ARG A 98 0.71 -12.43 27.20
CA ARG A 98 -0.37 -12.02 28.09
C ARG A 98 -1.64 -11.69 27.32
N PRO A 99 -2.82 -11.73 27.97
CA PRO A 99 -4.03 -11.17 27.38
C PRO A 99 -3.83 -9.67 27.11
N LEU A 100 -4.23 -9.26 25.90
CA LEU A 100 -4.30 -7.85 25.51
C LEU A 100 -5.64 -7.23 25.91
N THR A 101 -5.62 -5.96 26.29
CA THR A 101 -6.84 -5.15 26.48
C THR A 101 -7.55 -4.93 25.14
N ASN A 102 -8.80 -4.47 25.17
CA ASN A 102 -9.54 -4.18 23.93
C ASN A 102 -8.87 -3.08 23.09
N GLU A 103 -8.28 -2.08 23.75
CA GLU A 103 -7.54 -1.01 23.10
C GLU A 103 -6.27 -1.54 22.42
N GLU A 104 -5.48 -2.34 23.11
CA GLU A 104 -4.28 -2.97 22.58
C GLU A 104 -4.59 -3.87 21.37
N LYS A 105 -5.69 -4.64 21.43
CA LYS A 105 -6.16 -5.44 20.28
C LYS A 105 -6.53 -4.57 19.08
N ALA A 106 -7.18 -3.44 19.31
CA ALA A 106 -7.54 -2.50 18.25
C ALA A 106 -6.30 -1.88 17.61
N GLN A 107 -5.31 -1.47 18.41
CA GLN A 107 -4.02 -0.94 17.95
C GLN A 107 -3.24 -2.00 17.15
N ALA A 108 -3.12 -3.23 17.66
CA ALA A 108 -2.46 -4.33 16.97
C ALA A 108 -3.12 -4.65 15.62
N LYS A 109 -4.46 -4.65 15.57
CA LYS A 109 -5.23 -4.82 14.32
C LYS A 109 -4.97 -3.68 13.33
N ALA A 110 -4.93 -2.44 13.80
CA ALA A 110 -4.66 -1.27 12.97
C ALA A 110 -3.25 -1.34 12.37
N PHE A 111 -2.23 -1.59 13.20
CA PHE A 111 -0.84 -1.79 12.78
C PHE A 111 -0.75 -2.89 11.72
N ARG A 112 -1.31 -4.07 12.00
CA ARG A 112 -1.32 -5.20 11.06
C ARG A 112 -1.89 -4.85 9.70
N ASN A 113 -3.01 -4.13 9.67
CA ASN A 113 -3.65 -3.74 8.42
C ASN A 113 -2.79 -2.76 7.61
N ILE A 114 -2.12 -1.81 8.29
CA ILE A 114 -1.21 -0.85 7.65
C ILE A 114 0.03 -1.57 7.13
N SER A 115 0.66 -2.43 7.94
CA SER A 115 1.84 -3.20 7.55
C SER A 115 1.56 -4.06 6.32
N ARG A 116 0.43 -4.77 6.28
CA ARG A 116 0.05 -5.58 5.12
C ARG A 116 -0.20 -4.76 3.86
N TYR A 117 -0.80 -3.58 3.99
CA TYR A 117 -0.93 -2.66 2.86
C TYR A 117 0.44 -2.24 2.33
N LEU A 118 1.35 -1.82 3.21
CA LEU A 118 2.69 -1.38 2.81
C LEU A 118 3.53 -2.51 2.22
N ILE A 119 3.53 -3.69 2.85
CA ILE A 119 4.20 -4.90 2.33
C ILE A 119 3.79 -5.14 0.88
N LYS A 120 2.48 -5.20 0.61
CA LYS A 120 1.97 -5.41 -0.74
C LYS A 120 2.42 -4.33 -1.72
N GLN A 121 2.46 -3.07 -1.31
CA GLN A 121 2.90 -1.98 -2.19
C GLN A 121 4.39 -2.07 -2.51
N PHE A 122 5.24 -2.33 -1.51
CA PHE A 122 6.68 -2.50 -1.69
C PHE A 122 7.00 -3.72 -2.55
N GLU A 123 6.39 -4.88 -2.26
CA GLU A 123 6.54 -6.08 -3.08
C GLU A 123 6.13 -5.81 -4.54
N SER A 124 4.99 -5.14 -4.74
CA SER A 124 4.51 -4.83 -6.09
C SER A 124 5.41 -3.87 -6.87
N VAL A 125 6.10 -2.93 -6.22
CA VAL A 125 7.14 -2.12 -6.88
C VAL A 125 8.35 -2.97 -7.24
N ALA A 126 8.82 -3.80 -6.30
CA ALA A 126 9.99 -4.64 -6.52
C ALA A 126 9.78 -5.65 -7.66
N GLU A 127 8.64 -6.34 -7.67
CA GLU A 127 8.23 -7.26 -8.75
C GLU A 127 8.19 -6.55 -10.10
N TYR A 128 7.66 -5.34 -10.15
CA TYR A 128 7.54 -4.60 -11.40
C TYR A 128 8.90 -4.18 -11.96
N VAL A 129 9.85 -3.79 -11.12
CA VAL A 129 11.25 -3.57 -11.55
C VAL A 129 11.84 -4.82 -12.16
N GLU A 130 11.63 -5.98 -11.53
CA GLU A 130 12.14 -7.26 -12.02
C GLU A 130 11.52 -7.66 -13.36
N GLN A 131 10.23 -7.42 -13.54
CA GLN A 131 9.53 -7.62 -14.81
C GLN A 131 10.12 -6.74 -15.92
N VAL A 132 10.24 -5.42 -15.68
CA VAL A 132 10.81 -4.48 -16.67
C VAL A 132 12.26 -4.82 -17.01
N LYS A 133 13.03 -5.32 -16.03
CA LYS A 133 14.40 -5.80 -16.26
C LYS A 133 14.42 -7.02 -17.20
N ALA A 134 13.56 -8.00 -16.95
CA ALA A 134 13.52 -9.27 -17.69
C ALA A 134 13.06 -9.11 -19.14
N THR A 135 12.18 -8.14 -19.44
CA THR A 135 11.70 -7.88 -20.82
C THR A 135 12.80 -7.54 -21.83
N GLU A 136 14.03 -7.21 -21.41
CA GLU A 136 15.17 -7.00 -22.31
C GLU A 136 16.01 -8.26 -22.58
N GLU A 137 16.06 -9.21 -21.64
CA GLU A 137 16.84 -10.44 -21.83
C GLU A 137 16.28 -11.25 -23.01
N GLU A 138 14.97 -11.18 -23.22
CA GLU A 138 14.28 -11.82 -24.35
C GLU A 138 14.43 -11.04 -25.68
N THR A 139 14.47 -9.70 -25.66
CA THR A 139 14.63 -8.92 -26.90
C THR A 139 16.06 -8.97 -27.44
N ASN A 140 17.07 -9.02 -26.56
CA ASN A 140 18.47 -9.11 -26.97
C ASN A 140 18.92 -10.54 -27.30
N ALA A 141 18.20 -11.57 -26.86
CA ALA A 141 18.50 -12.97 -27.21
C ALA A 141 17.93 -13.40 -28.58
N THR A 142 17.09 -12.56 -29.20
CA THR A 142 16.40 -12.85 -30.48
C THR A 142 16.96 -12.05 -31.66
N THR A 143 18.05 -11.30 -31.46
CA THR A 143 18.72 -10.49 -32.50
C THR A 143 20.15 -10.96 -32.70
#